data_AF-A0A2D5YLN3-F1
#
_entry.id   AF-A0A2D5YLN3-F1
#
_cell.length_a   1.000
_cell.length_b   1.000
_cell.length_c   1.000
_cell.angle_alpha   90.00
_cell.angle_beta   90.00
_cell.angle_gamma   90.00
#
_symmetry.space_group_name_H-M   'P 1'
#
loop_
_entity.id
_entity.type
_entity.pdbx_description
1 polymer ?
#
loop_
_entity_poly.entity_id
_entity_poly.type
_entity_poly.pdbx_seq_one_letter_code
_entity_poly.pdbx_strand_id
1 'polypeptide(L)'
;MNKAFSLFVLLFFIISCDQNDLSRQGDCDTLSMKCYRGFPRSCNEIKVRCQDKKITFTKEKCQEAFNKLILSNNLKLVKDLYSDRIIECFNEREIRKYK
;
A
#
# COMPACT_ATOMS: atom_id res chain seq x y z
N MET A 1 28.10 -39.79 -17.67
CA MET A 1 27.70 -38.46 -17.15
C MET A 1 26.20 -38.29 -17.40
N ASN A 2 25.44 -38.24 -16.31
CA ASN A 2 24.02 -38.58 -16.29
C ASN A 2 23.15 -37.45 -16.88
N LYS A 3 22.46 -37.74 -17.99
CA LYS A 3 21.49 -36.86 -18.65
C LYS A 3 20.34 -36.41 -17.72
N ALA A 4 20.15 -37.09 -16.59
CA ALA A 4 19.18 -36.74 -15.56
C ALA A 4 19.52 -35.45 -14.80
N PHE A 5 20.79 -35.06 -14.71
CA PHE A 5 21.19 -33.83 -13.98
C PHE A 5 20.81 -32.56 -14.77
N SER A 6 20.66 -32.67 -16.08
CA SER A 6 20.33 -31.54 -16.96
C SER A 6 18.85 -31.14 -16.89
N LEU A 7 17.95 -32.00 -16.41
CA LEU A 7 16.52 -31.70 -16.33
C LEU A 7 16.16 -30.91 -15.06
N PHE A 8 16.95 -31.06 -13.98
CA PHE A 8 16.67 -30.44 -12.69
C PHE A 8 17.01 -28.94 -12.65
N VAL A 9 17.97 -28.50 -13.48
CA VAL A 9 18.39 -27.08 -13.55
C VAL A 9 17.36 -26.20 -14.27
N LEU A 10 16.53 -26.76 -15.15
CA LEU A 10 15.49 -26.03 -15.89
C LEU A 10 14.25 -25.70 -15.06
N LEU A 11 14.03 -26.37 -13.93
CA LEU A 11 12.91 -26.12 -13.01
C LEU A 11 13.17 -24.97 -12.01
N PHE A 12 14.41 -24.50 -11.87
CA PHE A 12 14.75 -23.39 -10.97
C PHE A 12 14.45 -22.00 -11.55
N PHE A 13 14.13 -21.88 -12.85
CA PHE A 13 13.89 -20.59 -13.51
C PHE A 13 12.43 -20.10 -13.50
N ILE A 14 11.48 -20.88 -12.96
CA ILE A 14 10.05 -20.50 -12.96
C ILE A 14 9.62 -19.75 -11.69
N ILE A 15 10.52 -19.53 -10.74
CA ILE A 15 10.23 -18.84 -9.46
C ILE A 15 10.72 -17.38 -9.47
N SER A 16 10.72 -16.72 -10.63
CA SER A 16 10.67 -15.25 -10.65
C SER A 16 9.25 -14.81 -10.29
N CYS A 17 8.87 -15.04 -9.04
CA CYS A 17 7.71 -14.43 -8.41
C CYS A 17 7.90 -12.91 -8.44
N ASP A 18 7.34 -12.28 -9.47
CA ASP A 18 6.46 -11.10 -9.41
C ASP A 18 6.81 -9.94 -8.47
N GLN A 19 8.10 -9.69 -8.22
CA GLN A 19 8.56 -8.53 -7.45
C GLN A 19 8.07 -7.20 -8.07
N ASN A 20 7.86 -7.21 -9.39
CA ASN A 20 7.29 -6.08 -10.12
C ASN A 20 5.86 -5.77 -9.70
N ASP A 21 5.03 -6.77 -9.37
CA ASP A 21 3.63 -6.53 -9.05
C ASP A 21 3.43 -6.08 -7.62
N LEU A 22 4.25 -6.57 -6.67
CA LEU A 22 4.29 -6.04 -5.31
C LEU A 22 4.76 -4.58 -5.29
N SER A 23 5.76 -4.22 -6.10
CA SER A 23 6.20 -2.82 -6.24
C SER A 23 5.11 -1.93 -6.84
N ARG A 24 4.43 -2.40 -7.90
CA ARG A 24 3.32 -1.68 -8.53
C ARG A 24 2.10 -1.53 -7.61
N GLN A 25 1.85 -2.54 -6.77
CA GLN A 25 0.79 -2.49 -5.76
C GLN A 25 1.11 -1.44 -4.68
N GLY A 26 2.38 -1.39 -4.21
CA GLY A 26 2.85 -0.34 -3.30
C GLY A 26 2.68 1.07 -3.86
N ASP A 27 2.95 1.24 -5.17
CA ASP A 27 2.74 2.52 -5.87
C ASP A 27 1.28 2.95 -5.89
N CYS A 28 0.36 2.02 -6.15
CA CYS A 28 -1.09 2.30 -6.18
C CYS A 28 -1.62 2.69 -4.80
N ASP A 29 -1.15 2.03 -3.74
CA ASP A 29 -1.49 2.39 -2.37
C ASP A 29 -0.96 3.78 -1.99
N THR A 30 0.28 4.09 -2.35
CA THR A 30 0.86 5.44 -2.12
C THR A 30 0.11 6.52 -2.91
N LEU A 31 -0.28 6.25 -4.16
CA LEU A 31 -1.09 7.17 -4.94
C LEU A 31 -2.46 7.39 -4.30
N SER A 32 -3.11 6.32 -3.81
CA SER A 32 -4.40 6.39 -3.11
C SER A 32 -4.34 7.28 -1.87
N MET A 33 -3.34 7.07 -1.00
CA MET A 33 -3.17 7.88 0.21
C MET A 33 -2.86 9.35 -0.12
N LYS A 34 -2.07 9.63 -1.17
CA LYS A 34 -1.87 10.99 -1.67
C LYS A 34 -3.18 11.58 -2.23
N CYS A 35 -3.96 10.82 -2.98
CA CYS A 35 -5.25 11.31 -3.45
C CYS A 35 -6.18 11.67 -2.29
N TYR A 36 -6.25 10.84 -1.24
CA TYR A 36 -7.00 11.12 -0.02
C TYR A 36 -6.56 12.44 0.65
N ARG A 37 -5.26 12.70 0.71
CA ARG A 37 -4.67 13.94 1.24
C ARG A 37 -4.92 15.18 0.36
N GLY A 38 -5.59 15.03 -0.78
CA GLY A 38 -5.95 16.13 -1.67
C GLY A 38 -4.93 16.43 -2.75
N PHE A 39 -4.06 15.48 -3.14
CA PHE A 39 -3.16 15.65 -4.27
C PHE A 39 -3.85 15.26 -5.60
N PRO A 40 -4.33 16.22 -6.42
CA PRO A 40 -5.17 15.93 -7.58
C PRO A 40 -4.43 15.14 -8.68
N ARG A 41 -3.13 15.36 -8.85
CA ARG A 41 -2.30 14.59 -9.79
C ARG A 41 -2.34 13.10 -9.46
N SER A 42 -2.17 12.75 -8.17
CA SER A 42 -2.23 11.36 -7.72
C SER A 42 -3.61 10.73 -7.93
N CYS A 43 -4.69 11.50 -7.72
CA CYS A 43 -6.05 11.03 -8.02
C CYS A 43 -6.24 10.65 -9.49
N ASN A 44 -5.66 11.43 -10.41
CA ASN A 44 -5.71 11.13 -11.84
C ASN A 44 -4.85 9.92 -12.18
N GLU A 45 -3.66 9.80 -11.60
CA GLU A 45 -2.77 8.67 -11.84
C GLU A 45 -3.36 7.33 -11.40
N ILE A 46 -4.10 7.26 -10.28
CA ILE A 46 -4.80 6.04 -9.86
C ILE A 46 -5.74 5.55 -10.95
N LYS A 47 -6.54 6.45 -11.53
CA LYS A 47 -7.51 6.12 -12.57
C LYS A 47 -6.88 5.56 -13.83
N VAL A 48 -5.61 5.89 -14.11
CA VAL A 48 -4.90 5.44 -15.31
C VAL A 48 -4.06 4.20 -15.04
N ARG A 49 -3.41 4.13 -13.87
CA ARG A 49 -2.34 3.16 -13.60
C ARG A 49 -2.76 1.99 -12.71
N CYS A 50 -3.88 2.13 -11.99
CA CYS A 50 -4.28 1.21 -10.92
C CYS A 50 -5.66 0.59 -11.13
N GLN A 51 -6.19 0.59 -12.37
CA GLN A 51 -7.54 0.09 -12.67
C GLN A 51 -7.74 -1.38 -12.26
N ASP A 52 -6.74 -2.22 -12.51
CA ASP A 52 -6.80 -3.67 -12.20
C ASP A 52 -6.14 -4.02 -10.85
N LYS A 53 -5.81 -3.01 -10.04
CA LYS A 53 -5.10 -3.20 -8.77
C LYS A 53 -6.03 -3.03 -7.59
N LYS A 54 -5.96 -3.97 -6.65
CA LYS A 54 -6.73 -3.90 -5.41
C LYS A 54 -6.08 -2.91 -4.45
N ILE A 55 -6.63 -1.71 -4.32
CA ILE A 55 -6.11 -0.71 -3.39
C ILE A 55 -6.39 -1.15 -1.95
N THR A 56 -5.35 -1.25 -1.13
CA THR A 56 -5.42 -1.59 0.31
C THR A 56 -5.81 -0.38 1.14
N PHE A 57 -5.26 0.79 0.81
CA PHE A 57 -5.50 2.05 1.53
C PHE A 57 -6.50 2.91 0.77
N THR A 58 -7.75 2.48 0.72
CA THR A 58 -8.83 3.21 0.05
C THR A 58 -9.18 4.50 0.79
N LYS A 59 -9.94 5.38 0.12
CA LYS A 59 -10.47 6.61 0.73
C LYS A 59 -11.27 6.31 1.99
N GLU A 60 -12.12 5.29 1.95
CA GLU A 60 -12.95 4.85 3.06
C GLU A 60 -12.08 4.39 4.23
N LYS A 61 -11.07 3.55 3.98
CA LYS A 61 -10.16 3.07 5.01
C LYS A 61 -9.36 4.20 5.66
N CYS A 62 -8.84 5.14 4.86
CA CYS A 62 -8.17 6.33 5.39
C CYS A 62 -9.12 7.19 6.24
N GLN A 63 -10.38 7.36 5.81
CA GLN A 63 -11.38 8.11 6.56
C GLN A 63 -11.76 7.45 7.88
N GLU A 64 -11.97 6.14 7.88
CA GLU A 64 -12.24 5.36 9.09
C GLU A 64 -11.10 5.48 10.10
N ALA A 65 -9.86 5.33 9.63
CA ALA A 65 -8.67 5.48 10.46
C ALA A 65 -8.54 6.89 11.03
N PHE A 66 -8.85 7.92 10.23
CA PHE A 66 -8.85 9.32 10.70
C PHE A 66 -9.92 9.56 11.76
N ASN A 67 -11.14 9.07 11.55
CA ASN A 67 -12.21 9.15 12.54
C ASN A 67 -11.82 8.44 13.84
N LYS A 68 -11.19 7.25 13.74
CA LYS A 68 -10.68 6.53 14.91
C LYS A 68 -9.57 7.29 15.62
N LEU A 69 -8.69 7.97 14.89
CA LEU A 69 -7.64 8.82 15.45
C LEU A 69 -8.24 9.97 16.27
N ILE A 70 -9.25 10.66 15.73
CA ILE A 70 -9.95 11.73 16.43
C ILE A 70 -10.63 11.22 17.71
N LEU A 71 -11.34 10.08 17.62
CA LEU A 71 -12.09 9.54 18.75
C LEU A 71 -11.20 8.98 19.86
N SER A 72 -10.12 8.29 19.49
CA SER A 72 -9.23 7.65 20.47
C SER A 72 -8.12 8.57 20.97
N ASN A 73 -7.79 9.62 20.21
CA ASN A 73 -6.62 10.47 20.46
C ASN A 73 -5.32 9.64 20.63
N ASN A 74 -5.22 8.48 19.98
CA ASN A 74 -4.13 7.53 20.17
C ASN A 74 -3.64 7.00 18.82
N LEU A 75 -2.55 7.58 18.34
CA LEU A 75 -1.95 7.20 17.07
C LEU A 75 -1.43 5.74 17.07
N LYS A 76 -0.91 5.25 18.19
CA LYS A 76 -0.42 3.87 18.31
C LYS A 76 -1.56 2.87 18.09
N LEU A 77 -2.70 3.09 18.75
CA LEU A 77 -3.89 2.25 18.58
C LEU A 77 -4.35 2.22 17.11
N VAL A 78 -4.33 3.36 16.42
CA VAL A 78 -4.71 3.42 15.00
C VAL A 78 -3.74 2.61 14.12
N LYS A 79 -2.44 2.68 14.39
CA LYS A 79 -1.44 1.88 13.67
C LYS A 79 -1.66 0.38 13.90
N ASP A 80 -1.92 -0.03 15.14
CA ASP A 80 -2.17 -1.42 15.51
C ASP A 80 -3.43 -1.97 14.84
N LEU A 81 -4.47 -1.14 14.65
CA LEU A 81 -5.74 -1.54 14.03
C LEU A 81 -5.72 -1.58 12.49
N TYR A 82 -4.97 -0.69 11.85
CA TYR A 82 -5.06 -0.49 10.38
C TYR A 82 -3.78 -0.81 9.58
N SER A 83 -2.63 -0.95 10.25
CA SER A 83 -1.23 -1.06 9.74
C SER A 83 -0.40 0.19 10.02
N ASP A 84 0.92 0.02 10.22
CA ASP A 84 1.88 1.12 10.34
C ASP A 84 1.78 2.16 9.21
N ARG A 85 1.55 1.70 7.97
CA ARG A 85 1.46 2.58 6.79
C ARG A 85 0.21 3.46 6.76
N ILE A 86 -0.80 3.22 7.61
CA ILE A 86 -2.03 4.04 7.65
C ILE A 86 -1.73 5.51 7.94
N ILE A 87 -0.60 5.80 8.61
CA ILE A 87 -0.17 7.16 8.92
C ILE A 87 0.13 7.98 7.65
N GLU A 88 0.45 7.32 6.53
CA GLU A 88 0.69 7.99 5.24
C GLU A 88 -0.61 8.59 4.65
N CYS A 89 -1.80 8.15 5.10
CA CYS A 89 -3.08 8.80 4.79
C CYS A 89 -3.19 10.19 5.43
N PHE A 90 -2.43 10.48 6.49
CA PHE A 90 -2.58 11.71 7.26
C PHE A 90 -1.51 12.74 6.88
N ASN A 91 -1.85 14.00 7.08
CA ASN A 91 -0.92 15.11 6.93
C ASN A 91 -0.08 15.26 8.20
N GLU A 92 1.13 15.81 8.10
CA GLU A 92 1.99 16.00 9.27
C GLU A 92 1.33 16.81 10.39
N ARG A 93 0.49 17.79 10.02
CA ARG A 93 -0.26 18.61 10.99
C ARG A 93 -1.24 17.77 11.80
N GLU A 94 -1.93 16.84 11.14
CA GLU A 94 -2.86 15.92 11.79
C GLU A 94 -2.10 14.99 12.72
N ILE A 95 -1.00 14.38 12.25
CA ILE A 95 -0.15 13.50 13.07
C ILE A 95 0.37 14.22 14.32
N ARG A 96 0.89 15.44 14.18
CA ARG A 96 1.46 16.23 15.30
C ARG A 96 0.44 16.54 16.39
N LYS A 97 -0.85 16.59 16.09
CA LYS A 97 -1.90 16.84 17.08
C LYS A 97 -2.11 15.64 18.02
N TYR A 98 -1.74 14.44 17.59
CA TYR A 98 -2.08 13.18 18.25
C TYR A 98 -0.83 12.34 18.60
N LYS A 99 0.35 12.96 18.57
CA LYS A 99 1.65 12.38 18.91
C LYS A 99 2.03 12.76 20.34
#